data_AF-A0A349BA19-F1
#
_entry.id   AF-A0A349BA19-F1
#
_cell.length_a   1.000
_cell.length_b   1.000
_cell.length_c   1.000
_cell.angle_alpha   90.00
_cell.angle_beta   90.00
_cell.angle_gamma   90.00
#
_symmetry.space_group_name_H-M   'P 1'
#
loop_
_entity.id
_entity.type
_entity.pdbx_description
1 polymer ?
#
loop_
_entity_poly.entity_id
_entity_poly.type
_entity_poly.pdbx_seq_one_letter_code
_entity_poly.pdbx_strand_id
1 'polypeptide(L)'
;MRALVASMALSLLVLAGCGDDDAPVAAGGGETTTTTTTIDATTDPEQARLDDARRRWEAAGIDDYRLTWAVQCFCPRTAFVDTVVDGEVVTHEQAPDSDALDDPGPKTVPDIFDEVQAAIDEDPATLEVTYDEETGAVTRWWADYRLDMADEEQGLEVVIEPLVDGEVPASPDFDPDALAVDHPCGRGFQVGSRDQQVALVFRPSGDEPPAAGVHVLPGGSWTGTVHLGQDLFANWCDDVLEPGEPTPEVREEWPVVEGSIEVVLPPDGEWGPATLTATGLVAERPDGQRVPIGDIVIENSNHGFVAG
;
A
#
# COMPACT_ATOMS: atom_id res chain seq x y z
N MET A 1 29.59 11.95 41.41
CA MET A 1 29.26 13.34 41.04
C MET A 1 27.81 13.31 40.57
N ARG A 2 26.80 13.59 41.41
CA ARG A 2 26.15 14.92 41.61
C ARG A 2 26.12 15.72 40.29
N ALA A 3 24.97 16.05 39.69
CA ALA A 3 23.83 16.71 40.33
C ALA A 3 22.46 16.46 39.65
N LEU A 4 21.42 16.34 40.49
CA LEU A 4 20.05 16.77 40.23
C LEU A 4 19.98 18.31 40.03
N VAL A 5 18.93 18.82 39.36
CA VAL A 5 18.02 19.96 39.71
C VAL A 5 17.17 20.24 38.47
N ALA A 6 15.92 20.71 38.47
CA ALA A 6 14.71 20.62 39.29
C ALA A 6 13.65 21.46 38.52
N SER A 7 12.39 21.09 38.65
CA SER A 7 11.21 21.79 38.12
C SER A 7 11.11 23.24 38.57
N MET A 8 10.42 24.08 37.77
CA MET A 8 9.73 25.24 38.30
C MET A 8 8.48 25.55 37.49
N ALA A 9 7.32 25.29 38.10
CA ALA A 9 6.03 25.83 37.69
C ALA A 9 5.86 27.22 38.34
N LEU A 10 5.19 28.15 37.66
CA LEU A 10 4.54 29.28 38.33
C LEU A 10 3.31 29.75 37.56
N SER A 11 2.19 29.71 38.27
CA SER A 11 0.84 30.17 37.92
C SER A 11 0.68 31.69 38.12
N LEU A 12 -0.58 32.16 37.93
CA LEU A 12 -1.21 33.46 38.29
C LEU A 12 -1.22 34.54 37.19
N LEU A 13 -2.27 35.36 37.00
CA LEU A 13 -3.59 35.53 37.60
C LEU A 13 -4.44 36.43 36.67
N VAL A 14 -5.76 36.24 36.71
CA VAL A 14 -6.85 37.04 36.11
C VAL A 14 -6.88 38.48 36.64
N LEU A 15 -7.30 39.46 35.80
CA LEU A 15 -8.02 40.66 36.25
C LEU A 15 -9.02 41.14 35.18
N ALA A 16 -10.30 41.20 35.57
CA ALA A 16 -11.39 41.85 34.87
C ALA A 16 -11.46 43.34 35.25
N GLY A 17 -11.97 44.18 34.35
CA GLY A 17 -12.29 45.58 34.63
C GLY A 17 -13.33 46.13 33.65
N CYS A 18 -14.55 46.36 34.14
CA CYS A 18 -15.58 47.18 33.51
C CYS A 18 -15.45 48.64 33.97
N GLY A 19 -15.79 49.59 33.09
CA GLY A 19 -15.96 51.00 33.44
C GLY A 19 -16.61 51.78 32.29
N ASP A 20 -17.88 52.15 32.47
CA ASP A 20 -18.71 52.97 31.59
C ASP A 20 -18.49 54.49 31.78
N ASP A 21 -18.96 55.23 30.76
CA ASP A 21 -19.35 56.65 30.70
C ASP A 21 -18.27 57.75 30.59
N ASP A 22 -18.15 58.35 29.39
CA ASP A 22 -18.72 59.69 29.13
C ASP A 22 -18.43 60.16 27.67
N ALA A 23 -19.50 60.56 26.98
CA ALA A 23 -19.45 61.14 25.63
C ALA A 23 -18.95 62.61 25.65
N PRO A 24 -18.36 63.08 24.55
CA PRO A 24 -19.12 64.07 23.77
C PRO A 24 -19.01 63.89 22.25
N VAL A 25 -20.07 64.34 21.59
CA VAL A 25 -20.31 64.33 20.15
C VAL A 25 -19.41 65.34 19.43
N ALA A 26 -18.71 64.92 18.38
CA ALA A 26 -18.38 65.78 17.24
C ALA A 26 -18.11 64.95 15.97
N ALA A 27 -18.77 65.36 14.88
CA ALA A 27 -18.70 64.77 13.56
C ALA A 27 -17.38 65.09 12.83
N GLY A 28 -16.92 64.15 12.00
CA GLY A 28 -15.81 64.34 11.07
C GLY A 28 -15.30 63.00 10.57
N GLY A 29 -15.35 62.78 9.25
CA GLY A 29 -15.14 61.47 8.62
C GLY A 29 -13.69 61.03 8.50
N GLY A 30 -13.55 59.84 7.90
CA GLY A 30 -12.31 59.37 7.28
C GLY A 30 -11.55 58.31 8.08
N GLU A 31 -11.66 57.07 7.58
CA GLU A 31 -10.62 56.02 7.58
C GLU A 31 -9.94 55.62 8.92
N THR A 32 -10.21 54.39 9.38
CA THR A 32 -9.36 53.21 9.14
C THR A 32 -9.74 52.14 10.18
N THR A 33 -10.22 50.98 9.75
CA THR A 33 -10.03 49.73 10.50
C THR A 33 -9.92 48.58 9.50
N THR A 34 -8.70 48.08 9.38
CA THR A 34 -8.36 46.79 8.80
C THR A 34 -9.05 45.69 9.60
N THR A 35 -10.09 45.11 9.01
CA THR A 35 -10.47 43.72 9.31
C THR A 35 -10.17 42.93 8.06
N THR A 36 -8.96 42.38 8.00
CA THR A 36 -8.62 41.32 7.03
C THR A 36 -9.34 40.06 7.51
N THR A 37 -10.58 39.90 7.09
CA THR A 37 -11.22 38.59 7.02
C THR A 37 -10.77 38.00 5.68
N THR A 38 -9.68 37.23 5.72
CA THR A 38 -9.36 36.29 4.65
C THR A 38 -10.34 35.13 4.77
N ILE A 39 -11.47 35.23 4.08
CA ILE A 39 -12.27 34.09 3.67
C ILE A 39 -12.53 34.33 2.18
N ASP A 40 -11.85 33.59 1.33
CA ASP A 40 -12.39 33.15 0.05
C ASP A 40 -11.54 31.96 -0.43
N ALA A 41 -11.79 30.82 0.20
CA ALA A 41 -11.67 29.56 -0.52
C ALA A 41 -12.99 29.43 -1.30
N THR A 42 -12.95 29.78 -2.59
CA THR A 42 -13.70 29.13 -3.66
C THR A 42 -14.94 28.34 -3.21
N THR A 43 -16.08 29.00 -3.01
CA THR A 43 -17.37 28.32 -2.82
C THR A 43 -17.92 27.80 -4.14
N ASP A 44 -17.29 26.76 -4.68
CA ASP A 44 -18.00 25.79 -5.49
C ASP A 44 -18.85 24.94 -4.52
N PRO A 45 -20.19 24.87 -4.69
CA PRO A 45 -21.02 24.00 -3.87
C PRO A 45 -20.56 22.53 -3.85
N GLU A 46 -19.93 22.02 -4.92
CA GLU A 46 -19.42 20.64 -4.94
C GLU A 46 -18.12 20.49 -4.12
N GLN A 47 -17.20 21.45 -4.17
CA GLN A 47 -16.00 21.44 -3.31
C GLN A 47 -16.38 21.32 -1.83
N ALA A 48 -17.38 22.09 -1.39
CA ALA A 48 -17.84 22.03 -0.01
C ALA A 48 -18.46 20.68 0.36
N ARG A 49 -19.10 19.98 -0.61
CA ARG A 49 -19.64 18.64 -0.43
C ARG A 49 -18.53 17.59 -0.35
N LEU A 50 -17.52 17.67 -1.21
CA LEU A 50 -16.35 16.79 -1.17
C LEU A 50 -15.58 16.93 0.15
N ASP A 51 -15.36 18.16 0.62
CA ASP A 51 -14.69 18.41 1.90
C ASP A 51 -15.48 17.83 3.08
N ASP A 52 -16.82 17.85 3.01
CA ASP A 52 -17.67 17.24 4.04
C ASP A 52 -17.67 15.72 3.99
N ALA A 53 -17.71 15.16 2.79
CA ALA A 53 -17.58 13.73 2.53
C ALA A 53 -16.27 13.17 3.10
N ARG A 54 -15.12 13.81 2.81
CA ARG A 54 -13.81 13.44 3.37
C ARG A 54 -13.81 13.43 4.89
N ARG A 55 -14.37 14.47 5.54
CA ARG A 55 -14.47 14.52 7.00
C ARG A 55 -15.34 13.41 7.58
N ARG A 56 -16.46 13.05 6.92
CA ARG A 56 -17.32 11.95 7.37
C ARG A 56 -16.60 10.61 7.23
N TRP A 57 -15.83 10.42 6.16
CA TRP A 57 -15.02 9.22 5.94
C TRP A 57 -13.94 9.07 7.01
N GLU A 58 -13.16 10.12 7.25
CA GLU A 58 -12.16 10.16 8.32
C GLU A 58 -12.78 9.89 9.70
N ALA A 59 -13.97 10.44 9.97
CA ALA A 59 -14.67 10.23 11.23
C ALA A 59 -15.27 8.82 11.38
N ALA A 60 -15.56 8.14 10.27
CA ALA A 60 -16.05 6.77 10.26
C ALA A 60 -14.96 5.78 10.67
N GLY A 61 -13.69 6.10 10.45
CA GLY A 61 -12.54 5.26 10.82
C GLY A 61 -12.59 3.90 10.13
N ILE A 62 -12.97 3.89 8.85
CA ILE A 62 -13.07 2.68 8.03
C ILE A 62 -11.74 2.50 7.29
N ASP A 63 -10.92 1.58 7.79
CA ASP A 63 -9.62 1.25 7.20
C ASP A 63 -9.62 -0.14 6.55
N ASP A 64 -10.67 -0.95 6.79
CA ASP A 64 -10.85 -2.30 6.26
C ASP A 64 -12.16 -2.42 5.46
N TYR A 65 -12.06 -2.64 4.16
CA TYR A 65 -13.23 -2.73 3.28
C TYR A 65 -12.94 -3.43 1.96
N ARG A 66 -13.98 -3.97 1.33
CA ARG A 66 -13.97 -4.37 -0.08
C ARG A 66 -14.60 -3.25 -0.91
N LEU A 67 -13.88 -2.80 -1.92
CA LEU A 67 -14.26 -1.77 -2.86
C LEU A 67 -14.51 -2.42 -4.22
N THR A 68 -15.76 -2.50 -4.65
CA THR A 68 -16.09 -2.86 -6.04
C THR A 68 -16.35 -1.58 -6.81
N TRP A 69 -15.63 -1.36 -7.90
CA TRP A 69 -15.82 -0.18 -8.73
C TRP A 69 -15.91 -0.53 -10.21
N ALA A 70 -16.69 0.25 -10.95
CA ALA A 70 -16.94 0.08 -12.37
C ALA A 70 -16.84 1.41 -13.10
N VAL A 71 -16.05 1.44 -14.18
CA VAL A 71 -15.96 2.59 -15.07
C VAL A 71 -17.31 2.81 -15.75
N GLN A 72 -17.79 4.03 -15.67
CA GLN A 72 -18.96 4.50 -16.39
C GLN A 72 -18.45 5.21 -17.65
N CYS A 73 -18.58 4.57 -18.81
CA CYS A 73 -18.40 5.17 -20.13
C CYS A 73 -19.22 4.41 -21.19
N PHE A 74 -19.25 4.90 -22.43
CA PHE A 74 -19.83 4.16 -23.57
C PHE A 74 -18.88 3.06 -24.08
N CYS A 75 -18.46 2.20 -23.17
CA CYS A 75 -17.42 1.20 -23.33
C CYS A 75 -17.90 -0.17 -22.78
N PRO A 76 -17.23 -1.29 -23.09
CA PRO A 76 -17.47 -2.55 -22.40
C PRO A 76 -17.33 -2.38 -20.89
N ARG A 77 -18.10 -3.15 -20.11
CA ARG A 77 -18.13 -3.01 -18.66
C ARG A 77 -16.75 -3.31 -18.10
N THR A 78 -16.12 -2.30 -17.50
CA THR A 78 -14.78 -2.42 -16.90
C THR A 78 -14.94 -2.25 -15.40
N ALA A 79 -14.75 -3.35 -14.66
CA ALA A 79 -14.95 -3.38 -13.22
C ALA A 79 -13.91 -4.23 -12.49
N PHE A 80 -13.61 -3.82 -11.27
CA PHE A 80 -12.59 -4.40 -10.41
C PHE A 80 -13.07 -4.46 -8.96
N VAL A 81 -12.41 -5.32 -8.18
CA VAL A 81 -12.63 -5.52 -6.76
C VAL A 81 -11.28 -5.33 -6.06
N ASP A 82 -11.20 -4.30 -5.23
CA ASP A 82 -10.07 -4.06 -4.34
C ASP A 82 -10.45 -4.47 -2.92
N THR A 83 -9.54 -5.19 -2.24
CA THR A 83 -9.65 -5.40 -0.79
C THR A 83 -8.64 -4.51 -0.11
N VAL A 84 -9.11 -3.66 0.79
CA VAL A 84 -8.30 -2.71 1.57
C VAL A 84 -8.27 -3.18 3.02
N VAL A 85 -7.09 -3.22 3.61
CA VAL A 85 -6.83 -3.58 5.00
C VAL A 85 -5.84 -2.60 5.60
N ASP A 86 -6.15 -2.07 6.78
CA ASP A 86 -5.36 -1.01 7.44
C ASP A 86 -5.06 0.18 6.49
N GLY A 87 -6.00 0.49 5.58
CA GLY A 87 -5.90 1.57 4.60
C GLY A 87 -5.09 1.26 3.34
N GLU A 88 -4.52 0.06 3.21
CA GLU A 88 -3.69 -0.36 2.07
C GLU A 88 -4.40 -1.46 1.25
N VAL A 89 -4.24 -1.42 -0.08
CA VAL A 89 -4.84 -2.45 -0.94
C VAL A 89 -4.03 -3.73 -0.86
N VAL A 90 -4.66 -4.83 -0.42
CA VAL A 90 -4.04 -6.15 -0.27
C VAL A 90 -4.40 -7.13 -1.39
N THR A 91 -5.48 -6.88 -2.12
CA THR A 91 -5.84 -7.63 -3.34
C THR A 91 -6.46 -6.69 -4.37
N HIS A 92 -6.10 -6.87 -5.64
CA HIS A 92 -6.72 -6.23 -6.79
C HIS A 92 -7.14 -7.31 -7.79
N GLU A 93 -8.42 -7.41 -8.10
CA GLU A 93 -8.95 -8.44 -8.98
C GLU A 93 -9.96 -7.88 -9.97
N GLN A 94 -9.96 -8.39 -11.20
CA GLN A 94 -11.02 -8.11 -12.15
C GLN A 94 -12.35 -8.70 -11.66
N ALA A 95 -13.44 -7.91 -11.69
CA ALA A 95 -14.76 -8.40 -11.28
C ALA A 95 -15.25 -9.52 -12.22
N PRO A 96 -16.02 -10.53 -11.74
CA PRO A 96 -16.40 -11.70 -12.53
C PRO A 96 -17.18 -11.41 -13.83
N ASP A 97 -17.85 -10.27 -13.89
CA ASP A 97 -18.66 -9.76 -15.00
C ASP A 97 -18.02 -8.55 -15.69
N SER A 98 -16.70 -8.40 -15.56
CA SER A 98 -15.90 -7.39 -16.25
C SER A 98 -15.41 -7.91 -17.60
N ASP A 99 -15.42 -7.02 -18.59
CA ASP A 99 -14.85 -7.19 -19.93
C ASP A 99 -13.57 -6.33 -20.09
N ALA A 100 -12.90 -5.96 -18.98
CA ALA A 100 -11.74 -5.06 -19.06
C ALA A 100 -10.62 -5.68 -19.88
N LEU A 101 -10.11 -4.90 -20.83
CA LEU A 101 -8.94 -5.25 -21.64
C LEU A 101 -7.64 -4.78 -20.99
N ASP A 102 -7.73 -3.70 -20.22
CA ASP A 102 -6.62 -3.07 -19.52
C ASP A 102 -6.96 -2.97 -18.02
N ASP A 103 -5.93 -3.12 -17.20
CA ASP A 103 -5.98 -2.95 -15.74
C ASP A 103 -5.40 -1.56 -15.39
N PRO A 104 -6.20 -0.62 -14.87
CA PRO A 104 -5.73 0.71 -14.50
C PRO A 104 -5.11 0.77 -13.10
N GLY A 105 -5.01 -0.37 -12.41
CA GLY A 105 -4.46 -0.51 -11.06
C GLY A 105 -5.51 -0.39 -9.95
N PRO A 106 -5.09 -0.70 -8.72
CA PRO A 106 -5.96 -0.69 -7.55
C PRO A 106 -6.39 0.71 -7.13
N LYS A 107 -7.50 0.79 -6.39
CA LYS A 107 -8.04 2.03 -5.82
C LYS A 107 -8.46 1.86 -4.36
N THR A 108 -8.38 2.97 -3.64
CA THR A 108 -8.98 3.17 -2.33
C THR A 108 -10.07 4.25 -2.40
N VAL A 109 -10.89 4.38 -1.35
CA VAL A 109 -11.85 5.50 -1.24
C VAL A 109 -11.15 6.88 -1.26
N PRO A 110 -10.01 7.08 -0.55
CA PRO A 110 -9.16 8.26 -0.72
C PRO A 110 -8.77 8.56 -2.17
N ASP A 111 -8.36 7.57 -2.95
CA ASP A 111 -8.00 7.78 -4.36
C ASP A 111 -9.20 8.29 -5.17
N ILE A 112 -10.40 7.76 -4.91
CA ILE A 112 -11.63 8.21 -5.58
C ILE A 112 -11.99 9.65 -5.15
N PHE A 113 -11.73 10.06 -3.91
CA PHE A 113 -11.88 11.47 -3.52
C PHE A 113 -10.93 12.37 -4.31
N ASP A 114 -9.72 11.91 -4.58
CA ASP A 114 -8.73 12.67 -5.36
C ASP A 114 -9.10 12.75 -6.84
N GLU A 115 -9.73 11.70 -7.40
CA GLU A 115 -10.34 11.75 -8.74
C GLU A 115 -11.47 12.79 -8.82
N VAL A 116 -12.37 12.82 -7.82
CA VAL A 116 -13.44 13.82 -7.76
C VAL A 116 -12.85 15.23 -7.60
N GLN A 117 -11.80 15.41 -6.80
CA GLN A 117 -11.10 16.68 -6.67
C GLN A 117 -10.52 17.13 -8.02
N ALA A 118 -9.86 16.24 -8.74
CA ALA A 118 -9.32 16.53 -10.06
C ALA A 118 -10.43 16.92 -11.05
N ALA A 119 -11.58 16.24 -11.00
CA ALA A 119 -12.73 16.59 -11.81
C ALA A 119 -13.26 18.00 -11.46
N ILE A 120 -13.36 18.38 -10.19
CA ILE A 120 -13.75 19.75 -9.78
C ILE A 120 -12.75 20.78 -10.31
N ASP A 121 -11.45 20.51 -10.16
CA ASP A 121 -10.38 21.44 -10.55
C ASP A 121 -10.34 21.68 -12.06
N GLU A 122 -10.80 20.73 -12.86
CA GLU A 122 -10.89 20.81 -14.31
C GLU A 122 -12.15 21.54 -14.83
N ASP A 123 -13.09 21.92 -13.95
CA ASP A 123 -14.30 22.71 -14.26
C ASP A 123 -15.13 22.14 -15.43
N PRO A 124 -15.66 20.90 -15.33
CA PRO A 124 -16.44 20.27 -16.38
C PRO A 124 -17.75 21.01 -16.62
N ALA A 125 -18.28 20.90 -17.83
CA ALA A 125 -19.59 21.45 -18.16
C ALA A 125 -20.71 20.86 -17.27
N THR A 126 -20.57 19.59 -16.86
CA THR A 126 -21.44 18.92 -15.89
C THR A 126 -20.61 18.02 -14.97
N LEU A 127 -20.85 18.12 -13.65
CA LEU A 127 -20.33 17.20 -12.64
C LEU A 127 -21.49 16.70 -11.76
N GLU A 128 -21.62 15.39 -11.64
CA GLU A 128 -22.56 14.72 -10.74
C GLU A 128 -21.79 13.85 -9.76
N VAL A 129 -21.96 14.08 -8.45
CA VAL A 129 -21.34 13.24 -7.42
C VAL A 129 -22.39 12.81 -6.39
N THR A 130 -22.38 11.51 -6.07
CA THR A 130 -23.17 10.90 -5.01
C THR A 130 -22.23 10.38 -3.93
N TYR A 131 -22.54 10.75 -2.69
CA TYR A 131 -21.84 10.26 -1.50
C TYR A 131 -22.79 9.43 -0.67
N ASP A 132 -22.27 8.40 0.00
CA ASP A 132 -22.98 7.72 1.07
C ASP A 132 -23.24 8.71 2.23
N GLU A 133 -24.45 8.71 2.78
CA GLU A 133 -24.86 9.70 3.79
C GLU A 133 -24.22 9.45 5.15
N GLU A 134 -23.91 8.20 5.49
CA GLU A 134 -23.38 7.80 6.79
C GLU A 134 -21.86 7.94 6.84
N THR A 135 -21.17 7.33 5.87
CA THR A 135 -19.71 7.22 5.81
C THR A 135 -19.07 8.35 5.02
N GLY A 136 -19.81 9.03 4.13
CA GLY A 136 -19.24 10.03 3.24
C GLY A 136 -18.48 9.49 2.03
N ALA A 137 -18.37 8.17 1.86
CA ALA A 137 -17.69 7.61 0.71
C ALA A 137 -18.36 7.98 -0.61
N VAL A 138 -17.58 8.14 -1.69
CA VAL A 138 -18.13 8.33 -3.04
C VAL A 138 -18.75 7.01 -3.51
N THR A 139 -20.02 7.04 -3.90
CA THR A 139 -20.74 5.87 -4.46
C THR A 139 -20.95 5.98 -5.97
N ARG A 140 -20.92 7.22 -6.50
CA ARG A 140 -20.94 7.48 -7.93
C ARG A 140 -20.35 8.86 -8.20
N TRP A 141 -19.56 8.98 -9.26
CA TRP A 141 -19.30 10.28 -9.86
C TRP A 141 -19.32 10.20 -11.39
N TRP A 142 -19.66 11.30 -12.04
CA TRP A 142 -19.72 11.43 -13.50
C TRP A 142 -19.40 12.87 -13.90
N ALA A 143 -18.50 13.05 -14.84
CA ALA A 143 -18.14 14.34 -15.43
C ALA A 143 -18.30 14.32 -16.95
N ASP A 144 -18.92 15.35 -17.49
CA ASP A 144 -18.96 15.70 -18.92
C ASP A 144 -18.25 17.06 -19.03
N TYR A 145 -17.05 17.05 -19.62
CA TYR A 145 -16.22 18.26 -19.70
C TYR A 145 -16.72 19.22 -20.77
N ARG A 146 -17.30 18.68 -21.84
CA ARG A 146 -17.61 19.42 -23.06
C ARG A 146 -18.85 18.81 -23.71
N LEU A 147 -20.00 19.47 -23.50
CA LEU A 147 -21.30 19.10 -24.09
C LEU A 147 -21.33 18.91 -25.63
N ASP A 148 -20.27 19.34 -26.33
CA ASP A 148 -20.12 19.26 -27.79
C ASP A 148 -19.05 18.27 -28.26
N MET A 149 -18.42 17.53 -27.35
CA MET A 149 -17.47 16.45 -27.63
C MET A 149 -18.10 15.11 -27.24
N ALA A 150 -17.53 14.02 -27.75
CA ALA A 150 -17.96 12.68 -27.41
C ALA A 150 -16.73 11.90 -26.94
N ASP A 151 -16.95 10.93 -26.06
CA ASP A 151 -15.96 9.98 -25.55
C ASP A 151 -14.91 10.62 -24.62
N GLU A 152 -15.20 11.81 -24.09
CA GLU A 152 -14.43 12.52 -23.07
C GLU A 152 -15.11 12.48 -21.68
N GLU A 153 -16.32 11.92 -21.61
CA GLU A 153 -17.02 11.72 -20.36
C GLU A 153 -16.37 10.60 -19.54
N GLN A 154 -16.24 10.83 -18.25
CA GLN A 154 -15.69 9.86 -17.33
C GLN A 154 -16.53 9.75 -16.08
N GLY A 155 -16.58 8.55 -15.52
CA GLY A 155 -17.23 8.34 -14.24
C GLY A 155 -16.94 6.98 -13.66
N LEU A 156 -17.36 6.84 -12.42
CA LEU A 156 -17.18 5.66 -11.61
C LEU A 156 -18.48 5.36 -10.87
N GLU A 157 -18.85 4.10 -10.79
CA GLU A 157 -19.82 3.59 -9.81
C GLU A 157 -19.07 2.72 -8.81
N VAL A 158 -19.39 2.90 -7.53
CA VAL A 158 -18.61 2.37 -6.41
C VAL A 158 -19.54 1.76 -5.38
N VAL A 159 -19.20 0.54 -4.96
CA VAL A 159 -19.83 -0.18 -3.86
C VAL A 159 -18.76 -0.51 -2.83
N ILE A 160 -19.02 -0.12 -1.58
CA ILE A 160 -18.11 -0.38 -0.46
C ILE A 160 -18.82 -1.32 0.51
N GLU A 161 -18.16 -2.41 0.83
CA GLU A 161 -18.63 -3.41 1.77
C GLU A 161 -17.62 -3.49 2.92
N PRO A 162 -18.02 -3.23 4.18
CA PRO A 162 -17.13 -3.45 5.32
C PRO A 162 -16.64 -4.90 5.35
N LEU A 163 -15.36 -5.11 5.59
CA LEU A 163 -14.87 -6.46 5.84
C LEU A 163 -15.39 -6.91 7.20
N VAL A 164 -16.14 -8.01 7.22
CA VAL A 164 -16.50 -8.67 8.48
C VAL A 164 -15.28 -9.43 9.01
N ASP A 165 -15.09 -9.46 10.33
CA ASP A 165 -13.98 -10.18 10.97
C ASP A 165 -13.80 -11.58 10.37
N GLY A 166 -12.65 -11.82 9.73
CA GLY A 166 -12.30 -13.08 9.07
C GLY A 166 -12.58 -13.17 7.56
N GLU A 167 -13.03 -12.08 6.91
CA GLU A 167 -13.25 -12.00 5.46
C GLU A 167 -12.16 -11.24 4.68
N VAL A 168 -11.19 -10.67 5.39
CA VAL A 168 -9.87 -10.40 4.81
C VAL A 168 -9.38 -11.74 4.28
N PRO A 169 -9.11 -11.90 2.97
CA PRO A 169 -8.42 -13.10 2.51
C PRO A 169 -7.14 -13.14 3.32
N ALA A 170 -7.04 -14.10 4.23
CA ALA A 170 -5.85 -14.25 5.05
C ALA A 170 -4.68 -14.21 4.07
N SER A 171 -3.68 -13.37 4.35
CA SER A 171 -2.35 -13.50 3.75
C SER A 171 -2.10 -14.99 3.63
N PRO A 172 -1.82 -15.52 2.42
CA PRO A 172 -1.89 -16.95 2.17
C PRO A 172 -1.22 -17.66 3.32
N ASP A 173 -1.99 -18.48 4.05
CA ASP A 173 -1.50 -19.10 5.28
C ASP A 173 -0.17 -19.76 4.93
N PHE A 174 0.92 -19.28 5.55
CA PHE A 174 2.23 -19.80 5.27
C PHE A 174 2.26 -21.27 5.69
N ASP A 175 2.16 -22.15 4.72
CA ASP A 175 2.35 -23.58 4.88
C ASP A 175 3.79 -23.92 4.47
N PRO A 176 4.70 -24.20 5.42
CA PRO A 176 6.07 -24.58 5.07
C PRO A 176 6.13 -25.84 4.21
N ASP A 177 5.14 -26.74 4.30
CA ASP A 177 5.07 -27.94 3.47
C ASP A 177 4.74 -27.63 2.00
N ALA A 178 4.28 -26.41 1.70
CA ALA A 178 4.03 -25.96 0.34
C ALA A 178 5.34 -25.65 -0.43
N LEU A 179 6.44 -25.34 0.27
CA LEU A 179 7.75 -25.06 -0.33
C LEU A 179 8.33 -26.32 -0.99
N ALA A 180 8.16 -26.43 -2.30
CA ALA A 180 8.40 -27.68 -3.01
C ALA A 180 9.09 -27.54 -4.38
N VAL A 181 9.29 -26.31 -4.86
CA VAL A 181 9.86 -26.04 -6.17
C VAL A 181 11.09 -25.17 -6.00
N ASP A 182 12.26 -25.70 -6.34
CA ASP A 182 13.49 -24.91 -6.42
C ASP A 182 13.49 -24.03 -7.67
N HIS A 183 13.93 -22.78 -7.52
CA HIS A 183 14.05 -21.81 -8.62
C HIS A 183 15.52 -21.47 -8.88
N PRO A 184 16.27 -22.34 -9.59
CA PRO A 184 17.73 -22.26 -9.67
C PRO A 184 18.18 -21.14 -10.61
N CYS A 185 18.41 -19.95 -10.04
CA CYS A 185 18.91 -18.78 -10.77
C CYS A 185 19.70 -17.81 -9.91
N GLY A 186 20.56 -17.02 -10.54
CA GLY A 186 21.22 -15.90 -9.89
C GLY A 186 22.19 -16.30 -8.78
N ARG A 187 22.44 -15.34 -7.88
CA ARG A 187 23.23 -15.54 -6.66
C ARG A 187 22.27 -15.72 -5.49
N GLY A 188 22.21 -16.92 -4.94
CA GLY A 188 21.35 -17.22 -3.80
C GLY A 188 20.66 -18.58 -3.91
N PHE A 189 19.64 -18.76 -3.08
CA PHE A 189 18.82 -19.96 -3.05
C PHE A 189 17.37 -19.57 -2.90
N GLN A 190 16.50 -20.18 -3.70
CA GLN A 190 15.08 -19.85 -3.72
C GLN A 190 14.27 -21.12 -3.86
N VAL A 191 13.24 -21.23 -3.02
CA VAL A 191 12.26 -22.30 -3.08
C VAL A 191 10.87 -21.70 -2.94
N GLY A 192 9.92 -22.20 -3.71
CA GLY A 192 8.57 -21.68 -3.82
C GLY A 192 7.49 -22.73 -3.64
N SER A 193 6.27 -22.25 -3.36
CA SER A 193 5.06 -23.03 -3.56
C SER A 193 4.74 -23.18 -5.05
N ARG A 194 4.00 -24.24 -5.41
CA ARG A 194 3.68 -24.55 -6.82
C ARG A 194 2.79 -23.50 -7.49
N ASP A 195 1.98 -22.82 -6.69
CA ASP A 195 1.13 -21.69 -7.11
C ASP A 195 1.86 -20.35 -7.08
N GLN A 196 3.15 -20.34 -6.72
CA GLN A 196 4.00 -19.14 -6.63
C GLN A 196 3.44 -18.06 -5.68
N GLN A 197 2.68 -18.44 -4.66
CA GLN A 197 2.17 -17.50 -3.66
C GLN A 197 3.05 -17.39 -2.41
N VAL A 198 3.95 -18.35 -2.20
CA VAL A 198 4.90 -18.37 -1.10
C VAL A 198 6.30 -18.62 -1.65
N ALA A 199 7.27 -17.81 -1.23
CA ALA A 199 8.67 -17.99 -1.56
C ALA A 199 9.54 -17.90 -0.30
N LEU A 200 10.57 -18.73 -0.21
CA LEU A 200 11.67 -18.58 0.73
C LEU A 200 12.95 -18.28 -0.05
N VAL A 201 13.55 -17.13 0.22
CA VAL A 201 14.68 -16.59 -0.54
C VAL A 201 15.85 -16.33 0.39
N PHE A 202 17.00 -16.92 0.07
CA PHE A 202 18.29 -16.63 0.69
C PHE A 202 19.19 -15.86 -0.27
N ARG A 203 19.70 -14.72 0.18
CA ARG A 203 20.64 -13.88 -0.59
C ARG A 203 21.92 -13.65 0.21
N PRO A 204 23.09 -13.57 -0.46
CA PRO A 204 24.30 -13.10 0.20
C PRO A 204 24.12 -11.64 0.63
N SER A 205 24.67 -11.30 1.79
CA SER A 205 24.62 -9.95 2.35
C SER A 205 25.82 -9.13 1.89
N GLY A 206 25.56 -7.91 1.39
CA GLY A 206 26.60 -6.99 0.93
C GLY A 206 27.19 -7.33 -0.43
N ASP A 207 28.30 -6.67 -0.77
CA ASP A 207 28.96 -6.79 -2.08
C ASP A 207 30.04 -7.88 -2.13
N GLU A 208 30.34 -8.50 -1.00
CA GLU A 208 31.34 -9.57 -0.93
C GLU A 208 30.82 -10.85 -1.60
N PRO A 209 31.72 -11.68 -2.18
CA PRO A 209 31.31 -12.96 -2.74
C PRO A 209 30.58 -13.82 -1.69
N PRO A 210 29.55 -14.58 -2.09
CA PRO A 210 28.87 -15.50 -1.18
C PRO A 210 29.88 -16.45 -0.55
N ALA A 211 29.84 -16.58 0.78
CA ALA A 211 30.72 -17.49 1.50
C ALA A 211 30.04 -18.85 1.71
N ALA A 212 30.74 -19.92 1.35
CA ALA A 212 30.37 -21.29 1.70
C ALA A 212 30.57 -21.54 3.21
N GLY A 213 29.95 -22.61 3.71
CA GLY A 213 30.03 -23.03 5.11
C GLY A 213 28.75 -22.73 5.91
N VAL A 214 28.87 -22.79 7.23
CA VAL A 214 27.73 -22.67 8.16
C VAL A 214 27.55 -21.22 8.61
N HIS A 215 26.31 -20.73 8.55
CA HIS A 215 25.90 -19.38 8.93
C HIS A 215 24.69 -19.43 9.87
N VAL A 216 24.63 -18.53 10.85
CA VAL A 216 23.50 -18.40 11.79
C VAL A 216 22.69 -17.15 11.43
N LEU A 217 21.36 -17.27 11.46
CA LEU A 217 20.44 -16.20 11.09
C LEU A 217 19.72 -15.60 12.32
N PRO A 218 19.43 -14.28 12.30
CA PRO A 218 19.90 -13.30 11.34
C PRO A 218 21.36 -12.93 11.61
N GLY A 219 22.11 -12.60 10.56
CA GLY A 219 23.51 -12.19 10.65
C GLY A 219 24.44 -12.95 9.71
N GLY A 220 25.72 -12.57 9.72
CA GLY A 220 26.72 -13.17 8.82
C GLY A 220 26.65 -12.61 7.40
N SER A 221 27.02 -13.44 6.42
CA SER A 221 27.07 -13.06 5.00
C SER A 221 25.81 -13.48 4.22
N TRP A 222 24.72 -13.81 4.90
CA TRP A 222 23.48 -14.30 4.30
C TRP A 222 22.25 -13.74 5.02
N THR A 223 21.21 -13.45 4.25
CA THR A 223 19.87 -13.08 4.73
C THR A 223 18.84 -14.05 4.16
N GLY A 224 17.88 -14.46 4.97
CA GLY A 224 16.70 -15.20 4.53
C GLY A 224 15.43 -14.37 4.69
N THR A 225 14.53 -14.46 3.72
CA THR A 225 13.23 -13.78 3.73
C THR A 225 12.17 -14.71 3.18
N VAL A 226 11.00 -14.74 3.82
CA VAL A 226 9.78 -15.32 3.24
C VAL A 226 9.03 -14.21 2.52
N HIS A 227 8.62 -14.44 1.28
CA HIS A 227 7.71 -13.57 0.54
C HIS A 227 6.35 -14.24 0.40
N LEU A 228 5.29 -13.48 0.63
CA LEU A 228 3.93 -13.86 0.27
C LEU A 228 3.43 -12.93 -0.83
N GLY A 229 2.72 -13.46 -1.82
CA GLY A 229 2.25 -12.66 -2.93
C GLY A 229 1.67 -13.46 -4.09
N GLN A 230 1.89 -12.98 -5.30
CA GLN A 230 1.48 -13.62 -6.55
C GLN A 230 2.62 -13.62 -7.55
N ASP A 231 2.68 -14.66 -8.38
CA ASP A 231 3.66 -14.79 -9.47
C ASP A 231 5.10 -14.54 -9.01
N LEU A 232 5.44 -14.95 -7.77
CA LEU A 232 6.69 -14.57 -7.09
C LEU A 232 7.97 -14.95 -7.85
N PHE A 233 7.89 -15.87 -8.79
CA PHE A 233 8.99 -16.27 -9.66
C PHE A 233 8.74 -16.03 -11.15
N ALA A 234 7.72 -15.25 -11.50
CA ALA A 234 7.54 -14.80 -12.87
C ALA A 234 8.80 -14.06 -13.32
N ASN A 235 9.33 -14.49 -14.46
CA ASN A 235 10.53 -13.91 -15.06
C ASN A 235 11.77 -13.92 -14.15
N TRP A 236 11.81 -14.81 -13.15
CA TRP A 236 12.93 -14.89 -12.19
C TRP A 236 14.31 -15.15 -12.84
N CYS A 237 14.32 -15.78 -14.02
CA CYS A 237 15.51 -16.00 -14.84
C CYS A 237 15.47 -15.28 -16.18
N ASP A 238 14.45 -14.46 -16.43
CA ASP A 238 14.32 -13.74 -17.68
C ASP A 238 14.72 -12.29 -17.46
N ASP A 239 15.68 -11.80 -18.24
CA ASP A 239 16.09 -10.40 -18.18
C ASP A 239 15.24 -9.50 -19.10
N VAL A 240 14.39 -10.10 -19.95
CA VAL A 240 13.52 -9.40 -20.88
C VAL A 240 12.06 -9.74 -20.59
N LEU A 241 11.35 -8.80 -19.98
CA LEU A 241 9.89 -8.88 -19.82
C LEU A 241 9.19 -8.54 -21.14
N GLU A 242 8.43 -9.47 -21.72
CA GLU A 242 7.55 -9.19 -22.84
C GLU A 242 6.25 -8.52 -22.36
N PRO A 243 5.64 -7.61 -23.14
CA PRO A 243 4.36 -7.00 -22.76
C PRO A 243 3.27 -8.05 -22.52
N GLY A 244 2.66 -8.01 -21.33
CA GLY A 244 1.60 -8.92 -20.91
C GLY A 244 2.10 -10.16 -20.15
N GLU A 245 3.40 -10.31 -19.93
CA GLU A 245 3.91 -11.33 -19.01
C GLU A 245 3.67 -10.93 -17.55
N PRO A 246 3.36 -11.90 -16.67
CA PRO A 246 3.17 -11.62 -15.25
C PRO A 246 4.45 -11.06 -14.63
N THR A 247 4.32 -10.21 -13.62
CA THR A 247 5.46 -9.70 -12.85
C THR A 247 5.35 -10.14 -11.40
N PRO A 248 6.47 -10.44 -10.71
CA PRO A 248 6.41 -10.77 -9.29
C PRO A 248 5.76 -9.67 -8.47
N GLU A 249 4.70 -10.03 -7.75
CA GLU A 249 4.01 -9.16 -6.81
C GLU A 249 4.26 -9.66 -5.40
N VAL A 250 5.07 -8.94 -4.63
CA VAL A 250 5.32 -9.24 -3.22
C VAL A 250 4.37 -8.40 -2.37
N ARG A 251 3.50 -9.06 -1.60
CA ARG A 251 2.55 -8.41 -0.68
C ARG A 251 3.10 -8.32 0.74
N GLU A 252 3.79 -9.37 1.19
CA GLU A 252 4.44 -9.36 2.50
C GLU A 252 5.86 -9.92 2.43
N GLU A 253 6.71 -9.39 3.30
CA GLU A 253 8.08 -9.87 3.51
C GLU A 253 8.32 -10.16 4.99
N TRP A 254 8.69 -11.40 5.30
CA TRP A 254 8.97 -11.83 6.67
C TRP A 254 10.44 -12.20 6.80
N PRO A 255 11.27 -11.44 7.54
CA PRO A 255 12.66 -11.80 7.73
C PRO A 255 12.78 -13.13 8.49
N VAL A 256 13.75 -13.96 8.09
CA VAL A 256 14.15 -15.13 8.86
C VAL A 256 14.99 -14.67 10.06
N VAL A 257 14.43 -14.83 11.25
CA VAL A 257 14.98 -14.32 12.53
C VAL A 257 15.57 -15.40 13.44
N GLU A 258 15.51 -16.68 13.04
CA GLU A 258 16.18 -17.77 13.75
C GLU A 258 16.52 -18.89 12.77
N GLY A 259 17.57 -19.65 13.10
CA GLY A 259 18.00 -20.84 12.39
C GLY A 259 19.44 -20.77 11.91
N SER A 260 19.85 -21.79 11.15
CA SER A 260 21.16 -21.82 10.51
C SER A 260 21.07 -22.38 9.10
N ILE A 261 22.00 -21.99 8.25
CA ILE A 261 22.18 -22.53 6.90
C ILE A 261 23.59 -23.08 6.74
N GLU A 262 23.73 -24.20 6.05
CA GLU A 262 25.00 -24.70 5.51
C GLU A 262 24.97 -24.55 3.99
N VAL A 263 25.91 -23.76 3.47
CA VAL A 263 25.99 -23.42 2.05
C VAL A 263 27.16 -24.15 1.41
N VAL A 264 26.88 -24.92 0.37
CA VAL A 264 27.86 -25.55 -0.50
C VAL A 264 27.83 -24.84 -1.85
N LEU A 265 28.94 -24.19 -2.19
CA LEU A 265 29.10 -23.47 -3.46
C LEU A 265 29.98 -24.26 -4.43
N PRO A 266 29.90 -23.98 -5.75
CA PRO A 266 30.88 -24.44 -6.70
C PRO A 266 32.29 -24.00 -6.31
N PRO A 267 33.33 -24.79 -6.67
CA PRO A 267 34.72 -24.42 -6.41
C PRO A 267 35.08 -23.10 -7.11
N ASP A 268 36.00 -22.34 -6.49
CA ASP A 268 36.62 -21.14 -7.06
C ASP A 268 35.66 -20.03 -7.52
N GLY A 269 34.42 -20.01 -7.00
CA GLY A 269 33.39 -19.03 -7.41
C GLY A 269 32.92 -19.23 -8.86
N GLU A 270 33.16 -20.41 -9.42
CA GLU A 270 32.68 -20.79 -10.75
C GLU A 270 31.16 -20.92 -10.77
N TRP A 271 30.60 -20.92 -11.97
CA TRP A 271 29.18 -21.22 -12.16
C TRP A 271 28.95 -22.71 -12.03
N GLY A 272 27.84 -23.09 -11.41
CA GLY A 272 27.49 -24.50 -11.30
C GLY A 272 26.49 -24.79 -10.20
N PRO A 273 26.28 -26.08 -9.89
CA PRO A 273 25.34 -26.48 -8.85
C PRO A 273 25.83 -26.06 -7.47
N ALA A 274 24.93 -25.46 -6.71
CA ALA A 274 25.08 -25.13 -5.30
C ALA A 274 23.94 -25.77 -4.50
N THR A 275 24.16 -25.96 -3.20
CA THR A 275 23.14 -26.48 -2.29
C THR A 275 23.14 -25.67 -1.00
N LEU A 276 21.96 -25.41 -0.46
CA LEU A 276 21.76 -24.86 0.86
C LEU A 276 20.95 -25.84 1.70
N THR A 277 21.46 -26.18 2.88
CA THR A 277 20.70 -26.93 3.90
C THR A 277 20.39 -26.00 5.05
N ALA A 278 19.12 -25.76 5.32
CA ALA A 278 18.65 -24.93 6.42
C ALA A 278 18.08 -25.78 7.56
N THR A 279 18.25 -25.31 8.79
CA THR A 279 17.81 -26.01 9.99
C THR A 279 17.16 -25.04 10.98
N GLY A 280 16.00 -25.42 11.51
CA GLY A 280 15.30 -24.71 12.58
C GLY A 280 14.91 -23.29 12.20
N LEU A 281 14.53 -23.06 10.94
CA LEU A 281 14.20 -21.72 10.46
C LEU A 281 12.92 -21.18 11.12
N VAL A 282 12.94 -19.90 11.49
CA VAL A 282 11.77 -19.15 11.95
C VAL A 282 11.76 -17.79 11.28
N ALA A 283 10.63 -17.42 10.67
CA ALA A 283 10.37 -16.07 10.16
C ALA A 283 9.54 -15.25 11.15
N GLU A 284 9.62 -13.93 11.07
CA GLU A 284 8.82 -13.01 11.87
C GLU A 284 7.90 -12.18 10.96
N ARG A 285 6.59 -12.24 11.22
CA ARG A 285 5.58 -11.44 10.52
C ARG A 285 5.67 -9.96 10.94
N PRO A 286 5.08 -9.03 10.17
CA PRO A 286 5.04 -7.61 10.53
C PRO A 286 4.41 -7.33 11.91
N ASP A 287 3.46 -8.16 12.35
CA ASP A 287 2.82 -8.08 13.67
C ASP A 287 3.69 -8.64 14.83
N GLY A 288 4.90 -9.12 14.52
CA GLY A 288 5.83 -9.73 15.48
C GLY A 288 5.56 -11.21 15.77
N GLN A 289 4.56 -11.82 15.13
CA GLN A 289 4.31 -13.26 15.25
C GLN A 289 5.46 -14.04 14.62
N ARG A 290 5.94 -15.05 15.34
CA ARG A 290 7.01 -15.95 14.89
C ARG A 290 6.42 -17.19 14.24
N VAL A 291 6.83 -17.48 13.00
CA VAL A 291 6.32 -18.58 12.18
C VAL A 291 7.44 -19.60 11.94
N PRO A 292 7.32 -20.84 12.47
CA PRO A 292 8.31 -21.88 12.21
C PRO A 292 8.21 -22.34 10.76
N ILE A 293 9.34 -22.33 10.07
CA ILE A 293 9.48 -22.87 8.70
C ILE A 293 10.01 -24.31 8.77
N GLY A 294 10.95 -24.58 9.68
CA GLY A 294 11.55 -25.90 9.87
C GLY A 294 12.85 -26.10 9.10
N ASP A 295 13.09 -27.35 8.68
CA ASP A 295 14.31 -27.76 7.99
C ASP A 295 14.02 -27.90 6.49
N ILE A 296 14.90 -27.37 5.64
CA ILE A 296 14.71 -27.41 4.18
C ILE A 296 16.05 -27.52 3.46
N VAL A 297 16.06 -28.23 2.33
CA VAL A 297 17.21 -28.30 1.42
C VAL A 297 16.78 -27.66 0.11
N ILE A 298 17.60 -26.73 -0.39
CA ILE A 298 17.36 -25.99 -1.62
C ILE A 298 18.52 -26.24 -2.57
N GLU A 299 18.23 -26.65 -3.80
CA GLU A 299 19.22 -26.80 -4.85
C GLU A 299 19.19 -25.59 -5.80
N ASN A 300 20.36 -25.04 -6.10
CA ASN A 300 20.52 -24.06 -7.18
C ASN A 300 21.45 -24.63 -8.24
N SER A 301 20.88 -25.27 -9.26
CA SER A 301 21.64 -25.89 -10.36
C SER A 301 22.37 -24.88 -11.26
N ASN A 302 21.99 -23.60 -11.22
CA ASN A 302 22.54 -22.52 -12.05
C ASN A 302 23.14 -21.39 -11.20
N HIS A 303 23.71 -21.71 -10.04
CA HIS A 303 24.26 -20.69 -9.15
C HIS A 303 25.35 -19.87 -9.85
N GLY A 304 25.25 -18.54 -9.74
CA GLY A 304 26.19 -17.60 -10.33
C GLY A 304 25.89 -17.21 -11.78
N PHE A 305 24.91 -17.87 -12.43
CA PHE A 305 24.40 -17.44 -13.73
C PHE A 305 23.60 -16.16 -13.56
N VAL A 306 23.98 -15.11 -14.28
CA VAL A 306 23.18 -13.88 -14.39
C VAL A 306 22.20 -14.15 -15.53
N ALA A 307 20.89 -14.02 -15.27
CA ALA A 307 19.88 -13.98 -16.32
C ALA A 307 20.29 -12.96 -17.39
N GLY A 308 20.08 -13.28 -18.66
CA GLY A 308 20.53 -12.51 -19.82
C GLY A 308 19.84 -12.97 -21.09
#